data_AF-A0A535Z3X4-F1
#
_entry.id   AF-A0A535Z3X4-F1
#
_cell.length_a   1.000
_cell.length_b   1.000
_cell.length_c   1.000
_cell.angle_alpha   90.00
_cell.angle_beta   90.00
_cell.angle_gamma   90.00
#
_symmetry.space_group_name_H-M   'P 1'
#
loop_
_entity.id
_entity.type
_entity.pdbx_description
1 polymer ?
#
loop_
_entity_poly.entity_id
_entity_poly.type
_entity_poly.pdbx_seq_one_letter_code
_entity_poly.pdbx_strand_id
1 'polypeptide(L)'
;MKKRQNLDHGAWDAVSTGAVEIINREHLKSRIERGDRLRVKLGLDPTRPDIHLGHTVVLRALRRYQEHGNQAVLIIGDWTARIGDPSGQNVTRPQLTKDEVDAAAKTYLDQAWK
;
A
#
# COMPACT_ATOMS: atom_id res chain seq x y z
N MET A 1 -24.04 18.43 19.47
CA MET A 1 -23.47 18.14 18.13
C MET A 1 -22.06 18.71 18.07
N LYS A 2 -21.01 17.87 18.14
CA LYS A 2 -19.62 18.33 17.99
C LYS A 2 -19.38 18.60 16.50
N LYS A 3 -19.06 19.85 16.15
CA LYS A 3 -18.60 20.23 14.80
C LYS A 3 -17.40 19.33 14.46
N ARG A 4 -17.54 18.46 13.45
CA ARG A 4 -16.39 17.79 12.84
C ARG A 4 -15.50 18.92 12.31
N GLN A 5 -14.36 19.14 12.94
CA GLN A 5 -13.32 20.00 12.37
C GLN A 5 -12.91 19.32 11.06
N ASN A 6 -13.30 19.91 9.94
CA ASN A 6 -12.63 19.66 8.68
C ASN A 6 -11.22 20.23 8.85
N LEU A 7 -10.30 19.40 9.30
CA LEU A 7 -8.90 19.70 9.28
C LEU A 7 -8.45 19.55 7.82
N ASP A 8 -8.42 20.67 7.12
CA ASP A 8 -7.70 20.82 5.86
C ASP A 8 -6.21 20.67 6.18
N HIS A 9 -5.76 19.43 6.25
CA HIS A 9 -4.36 19.09 6.42
C HIS A 9 -3.69 19.29 5.07
N GLY A 10 -2.61 20.07 5.03
CA GLY A 10 -1.82 20.23 3.81
C GLY A 10 -1.40 18.87 3.24
N ALA A 11 -1.12 18.81 1.93
CA ALA A 11 -0.82 17.55 1.23
C ALA A 11 0.26 16.71 1.94
N TRP A 12 1.25 17.34 2.56
CA TRP A 12 2.27 16.68 3.37
C TRP A 12 1.70 15.98 4.61
N ASP A 13 0.87 16.66 5.39
CA ASP A 13 0.30 16.13 6.64
C ASP A 13 -0.62 14.94 6.33
N ALA A 14 -1.40 15.04 5.25
CA ALA A 14 -2.26 13.96 4.81
C ALA A 14 -1.48 12.69 4.45
N VAL A 15 -0.38 12.81 3.69
CA VAL A 15 0.36 11.64 3.21
C VAL A 15 1.35 11.06 4.25
N SER A 16 1.85 11.89 5.17
CA SER A 16 2.81 11.48 6.21
C SER A 16 2.14 10.92 7.47
N THR A 17 0.84 11.17 7.67
CA THR A 17 0.10 10.71 8.86
C THR A 17 0.15 9.18 9.03
N GLY A 18 0.57 8.74 10.21
CA GLY A 18 0.63 7.33 10.59
C GLY A 18 1.86 6.59 10.04
N ALA A 19 2.75 7.26 9.32
CA ALA A 19 4.04 6.68 8.96
C ALA A 19 4.91 6.53 10.22
N VAL A 20 5.45 5.32 10.43
CA VAL A 20 6.42 5.06 11.51
C VAL A 20 7.75 5.71 11.20
N GLU A 21 8.17 5.65 9.93
CA GLU A 21 9.44 6.19 9.45
C GLU A 21 9.27 6.73 8.03
N ILE A 22 10.00 7.79 7.69
CA ILE A 22 10.09 8.35 6.34
C ILE A 22 11.56 8.61 6.04
N ILE A 23 12.11 7.86 5.10
CA ILE A 23 13.50 8.02 4.65
C ILE A 23 13.59 9.25 3.74
N ASN A 24 14.56 10.12 4.00
CA ASN A 24 14.76 11.38 3.28
C ASN A 24 13.49 12.26 3.27
N ARG A 25 12.98 12.54 4.48
CA ARG A 25 11.73 13.26 4.74
C ARG A 25 11.67 14.60 4.03
N GLU A 26 12.74 15.38 4.11
CA GLU A 26 12.81 16.74 3.58
C GLU A 26 12.69 16.72 2.05
N HIS A 27 13.36 15.77 1.40
CA HIS A 27 13.24 15.60 -0.04
C HIS A 27 11.82 15.22 -0.44
N LEU A 28 11.22 14.20 0.19
CA LEU A 28 9.84 13.80 -0.12
C LEU A 28 8.85 14.94 0.10
N LYS A 29 8.97 15.65 1.23
CA LYS A 29 8.13 16.81 1.56
C LYS A 29 8.22 17.88 0.48
N SER A 30 9.43 18.26 0.07
CA SER A 30 9.63 19.27 -0.97
C SER A 30 8.97 18.91 -2.31
N ARG A 31 8.98 17.62 -2.67
CA ARG A 31 8.33 17.15 -3.91
C ARG A 31 6.81 17.21 -3.82
N ILE A 32 6.25 16.83 -2.67
CA ILE A 32 4.81 16.90 -2.41
C ILE A 32 4.32 18.34 -2.41
N GLU A 33 5.02 19.24 -1.72
CA GLU A 33 4.65 20.66 -1.65
C GLU A 33 4.80 21.39 -2.99
N ARG A 34 5.76 20.96 -3.83
CA ARG A 34 5.89 21.46 -5.21
C ARG A 34 4.77 20.99 -6.14
N GLY A 35 3.99 19.97 -5.73
CA GLY A 35 2.93 19.39 -6.55
C GLY A 35 3.44 18.42 -7.62
N ASP A 36 4.62 17.82 -7.43
CA ASP A 36 5.11 16.78 -8.33
C ASP A 36 4.11 15.61 -8.38
N ARG A 37 3.81 15.10 -9.58
CA ARG A 37 3.03 13.87 -9.73
C ARG A 37 3.92 12.64 -9.50
N LEU A 38 3.96 12.14 -8.26
CA LEU A 38 4.75 10.97 -7.89
C LEU A 38 4.07 9.66 -8.33
N ARG A 39 4.88 8.63 -8.53
CA ARG A 39 4.43 7.23 -8.67
C ARG A 39 4.66 6.53 -7.35
N VAL A 40 3.58 6.22 -6.63
CA VAL A 40 3.64 5.63 -5.28
C VAL A 40 3.33 4.15 -5.39
N LYS A 41 4.33 3.32 -5.11
CA LYS A 41 4.22 1.86 -5.22
C LYS A 41 3.84 1.24 -3.88
N LEU A 42 2.86 0.34 -3.90
CA LEU A 42 2.59 -0.62 -2.82
C LEU A 42 2.63 -2.03 -3.41
N GLY A 43 3.51 -2.88 -2.87
CA GLY A 43 3.53 -4.31 -3.20
C GLY A 43 2.69 -5.09 -2.20
N LEU A 44 1.79 -5.96 -2.68
CA LEU A 44 1.08 -6.94 -1.87
C LEU A 44 1.41 -8.34 -2.36
N ASP A 45 1.74 -9.22 -1.43
CA ASP A 45 2.07 -10.62 -1.69
C ASP A 45 0.81 -11.50 -1.47
N PRO A 46 0.26 -12.15 -2.51
CA PRO A 46 -0.95 -12.97 -2.41
C PRO A 46 -0.67 -14.35 -1.78
N THR A 47 0.03 -14.38 -0.63
CA THR A 47 0.27 -15.62 0.15
C THR A 47 -0.97 -16.11 0.90
N ARG A 48 -2.02 -15.30 0.95
CA ARG A 48 -3.35 -15.63 1.46
C ARG A 48 -4.40 -15.14 0.45
N PRO A 49 -5.62 -15.70 0.46
CA PRO A 49 -6.63 -15.36 -0.55
C PRO A 49 -7.23 -13.96 -0.40
N ASP A 50 -7.15 -13.34 0.79
CA ASP A 50 -7.90 -12.11 1.11
C ASP A 50 -7.05 -10.95 1.64
N ILE A 51 -7.41 -9.74 1.21
CA ILE A 51 -7.01 -8.47 1.83
C ILE A 51 -7.75 -8.32 3.16
N HIS A 52 -7.10 -8.70 4.25
CA HIS A 52 -7.64 -8.48 5.60
C HIS A 52 -7.47 -7.03 6.10
N LEU A 53 -8.11 -6.70 7.22
CA LEU A 53 -8.09 -5.37 7.84
C LEU A 53 -6.68 -4.81 8.11
N GLY A 54 -5.66 -5.65 8.30
CA GLY A 54 -4.26 -5.22 8.44
C GLY A 54 -3.72 -4.44 7.23
N HIS A 55 -4.21 -4.70 6.02
CA HIS A 55 -3.79 -3.98 4.81
C HIS A 55 -4.44 -2.58 4.70
N THR A 56 -5.50 -2.32 5.47
CA THR A 56 -6.23 -1.04 5.43
C THR A 56 -5.30 0.14 5.68
N VAL A 57 -4.30 0.01 6.56
CA VAL A 57 -3.38 1.11 6.88
C VAL A 57 -2.58 1.54 5.64
N VAL A 58 -1.96 0.59 4.95
CA VAL A 58 -1.12 0.88 3.77
C VAL A 58 -1.96 1.24 2.54
N LEU A 59 -3.14 0.64 2.37
CA LEU A 59 -4.07 1.00 1.30
C LEU A 59 -4.62 2.42 1.48
N ARG A 60 -4.95 2.82 2.71
CA ARG A 60 -5.36 4.20 3.02
C ARG A 60 -4.22 5.19 2.81
N ALA A 61 -2.99 4.82 3.13
CA ALA A 61 -1.84 5.65 2.83
C ALA A 61 -1.72 5.88 1.31
N LEU A 62 -1.77 4.81 0.51
CA LEU A 62 -1.74 4.88 -0.95
C LEU A 62 -2.87 5.75 -1.52
N ARG A 63 -4.09 5.60 -0.98
CA ARG A 63 -5.25 6.41 -1.34
C ARG A 63 -5.04 7.90 -1.07
N ARG A 64 -4.45 8.28 0.07
CA ARG A 64 -4.16 9.69 0.37
C ARG A 64 -3.21 10.30 -0.66
N TYR A 65 -2.17 9.56 -1.08
CA TYR A 65 -1.31 10.02 -2.18
C TYR A 65 -2.11 10.23 -3.47
N GLN A 66 -3.02 9.32 -3.80
CA GLN A 66 -3.88 9.42 -4.99
C GLN A 66 -4.83 10.64 -4.93
N GLU A 67 -5.45 10.90 -3.78
CA GLU A 67 -6.34 12.05 -3.57
C GLU A 67 -5.60 13.39 -3.70
N HIS A 68 -4.29 13.40 -3.43
CA HIS A 68 -3.41 14.55 -3.67
C HIS A 68 -2.72 14.53 -5.04
N GLY A 69 -3.31 13.86 -6.05
CA GLY A 69 -2.91 13.96 -7.45
C GLY A 69 -1.78 13.03 -7.90
N ASN A 70 -1.26 12.18 -7.00
CA ASN A 70 -0.21 11.22 -7.34
C ASN A 70 -0.80 9.97 -8.02
N GLN A 71 0.06 9.24 -8.74
CA GLN A 71 -0.30 7.95 -9.30
C GLN A 71 -0.07 6.83 -8.27
N ALA A 72 -1.16 6.24 -7.77
CA ALA A 72 -1.11 5.00 -7.01
C ALA A 72 -0.78 3.80 -7.92
N VAL A 73 0.20 2.99 -7.53
CA VAL A 73 0.63 1.79 -8.25
C VAL A 73 0.57 0.62 -7.28
N LEU A 74 -0.52 -0.14 -7.31
CA LEU A 74 -0.62 -1.41 -6.59
C LEU A 74 0.01 -2.52 -7.43
N ILE A 75 0.95 -3.26 -6.86
CA ILE A 75 1.61 -4.38 -7.52
C ILE A 75 1.26 -5.64 -6.74
N ILE A 76 0.64 -6.61 -7.40
CA ILE A 76 0.41 -7.95 -6.86
C ILE A 76 1.63 -8.81 -7.19
N GLY A 77 2.38 -9.21 -6.18
CA GLY A 77 3.62 -9.94 -6.30
C GLY A 77 3.43 -11.46 -6.43
N ASP A 78 2.76 -11.91 -7.48
CA ASP A 78 2.55 -13.34 -7.78
C ASP A 78 3.87 -14.13 -7.89
N TRP A 79 4.88 -13.54 -8.54
CA TRP A 79 6.20 -14.16 -8.68
C TRP A 79 6.96 -14.23 -7.37
N THR A 80 6.88 -13.19 -6.54
CA THR A 80 7.53 -13.17 -5.21
C THR A 80 6.86 -14.16 -4.25
N ALA A 81 5.54 -14.34 -4.34
CA ALA A 81 4.79 -15.34 -3.58
C ALA A 81 5.32 -16.76 -3.84
N ARG A 82 5.65 -17.05 -5.10
CA ARG A 82 6.13 -18.36 -5.56
C ARG A 82 7.55 -18.69 -5.12
N ILE A 83 8.42 -17.67 -5.01
CA ILE A 83 9.79 -17.85 -4.52
C ILE A 83 9.81 -17.95 -2.99
N GLY A 84 8.90 -17.21 -2.33
CA GLY A 84 8.88 -17.04 -0.88
C GLY A 84 9.83 -15.93 -0.45
N ASP A 85 9.30 -14.89 0.19
CA ASP A 85 10.13 -13.86 0.81
C ASP A 85 10.72 -14.39 2.13
N PRO A 86 12.07 -14.47 2.28
CA PRO A 86 12.71 -14.92 3.52
C PRO A 86 12.60 -13.89 4.66
N SER A 87 12.01 -12.72 4.43
CA SER A 87 11.90 -11.67 5.45
C SER A 87 11.01 -12.09 6.64
N GLY A 88 11.66 -12.55 7.71
CA GLY A 88 11.07 -12.58 9.07
C GLY A 88 10.34 -13.84 9.51
N GLN A 89 10.47 -15.00 8.85
CA GLN A 89 9.88 -16.26 9.32
C GLN A 89 10.89 -17.42 9.25
N ASN A 90 11.08 -18.13 10.38
CA ASN A 90 12.00 -19.27 10.55
C ASN A 90 11.44 -20.62 10.04
N VAL A 91 10.30 -20.61 9.35
CA VAL A 91 9.64 -21.82 8.84
C VAL A 91 9.34 -21.62 7.36
N THR A 92 9.83 -22.52 6.53
CA THR A 92 9.54 -22.55 5.11
C THR A 92 8.03 -22.71 4.94
N ARG A 93 7.34 -21.66 4.49
CA ARG A 93 5.90 -21.74 4.21
C ARG A 93 5.68 -22.80 3.11
N PRO A 94 4.57 -23.56 3.15
CA PRO A 94 4.22 -24.44 2.05
C PRO A 94 4.14 -23.60 0.76
N GLN A 95 4.86 -24.04 -0.28
CA GLN A 95 4.85 -23.36 -1.56
C GLN A 95 3.47 -23.47 -2.18
N LEU A 96 2.84 -22.33 -2.46
CA LEU A 96 1.58 -22.27 -3.19
C LEU A 96 1.82 -22.65 -4.65
N THR A 97 0.90 -23.41 -5.22
CA THR A 97 0.88 -23.69 -6.66
C THR A 97 0.61 -22.40 -7.44
N LYS A 98 0.99 -22.38 -8.72
CA LYS A 98 0.72 -21.22 -9.59
C LYS A 98 -0.77 -20.89 -9.63
N ASP A 99 -1.63 -21.90 -9.74
CA ASP A 99 -3.08 -21.71 -9.86
C ASP A 99 -3.69 -21.11 -8.58
N GLU A 100 -3.16 -21.47 -7.40
CA GLU A 100 -3.57 -20.87 -6.12
C GLU A 100 -3.16 -19.39 -6.02
N VAL A 101 -1.94 -19.06 -6.47
CA VAL A 101 -1.45 -17.68 -6.49
C VAL A 101 -2.25 -16.83 -7.49
N ASP A 102 -2.54 -17.36 -8.67
CA ASP A 102 -3.34 -16.66 -9.70
C ASP A 102 -4.77 -16.41 -9.21
N ALA A 103 -5.39 -17.39 -8.53
CA ALA A 103 -6.71 -17.24 -7.93
C ALA A 103 -6.73 -16.20 -6.79
N ALA A 104 -5.72 -16.21 -5.91
CA ALA A 104 -5.58 -15.22 -4.84
C ALA A 104 -5.33 -13.81 -5.39
N ALA A 105 -4.46 -13.69 -6.41
CA ALA A 105 -4.18 -12.42 -7.09
C ALA A 105 -5.45 -11.81 -7.70
N LYS A 106 -6.30 -12.62 -8.32
CA LYS A 106 -7.60 -12.16 -8.84
C LYS A 106 -8.49 -11.61 -7.74
N THR A 107 -8.60 -12.32 -6.61
CA THR A 107 -9.38 -11.85 -5.46
C THR A 107 -8.84 -10.53 -4.90
N TYR A 108 -7.52 -10.36 -4.84
CA TYR A 108 -6.89 -9.11 -4.40
C TYR A 108 -7.24 -7.92 -5.31
N LEU A 109 -7.23 -8.13 -6.63
CA LEU A 109 -7.63 -7.10 -7.58
C LEU A 109 -9.11 -6.72 -7.40
N ASP A 110 -9.99 -7.73 -7.30
CA ASP A 110 -11.44 -7.53 -7.11
C ASP A 110 -11.75 -6.80 -5.78
N GLN A 111 -10.96 -7.04 -4.73
CA GLN A 111 -11.12 -6.40 -3.42
C GLN A 111 -10.54 -4.98 -3.36
N ALA A 112 -9.39 -4.74 -4.00
CA ALA A 112 -8.75 -3.43 -3.97
C ALA A 112 -9.52 -2.38 -4.79
N TRP A 113 -10.32 -2.80 -5.77
CA TRP A 113 -11.04 -1.91 -6.70
C TRP A 113 -12.44 -1.53 -6.20
N LYS A 114 -12.86 -2.08 -5.05
CA LYS A 114 -14.08 -1.67 -4.33
C LYS A 114 -13.81 -0.49 -3.41
#